data_AF-A0A7K7WNL3-F1
#
_entry.id   AF-A0A7K7WNL3-F1
#
_cell.length_a   1.000
_cell.length_b   1.000
_cell.length_c   1.000
_cell.angle_alpha   90.00
_cell.angle_beta   90.00
_cell.angle_gamma   90.00
#
_symmetry.space_group_name_H-M   'P 1'
#
loop_
_entity.id
_entity.type
_entity.pdbx_description
1 polymer ?
#
loop_
_entity_poly.entity_id
_entity_poly.type
_entity_poly.pdbx_seq_one_letter_code
_entity_poly.pdbx_strand_id
1 'polypeptide(L)'
;PRQPAKTLWYDRPHYVFLEFCVEDSRDVQVSIEEQRLVFSCRNADGVQFYNEIELYARVNSKDSQEKRSDRSITCFVRKWKEKVAWPRITKENIKPAWLSVDFDNWRDWEGDEEVERAMVEQYAEV
;
A
#
# COMPACT_ATOMS: atom_id res chain seq x y z
N PRO A 1 -8.93 23.58 8.31
CA PRO A 1 -8.49 23.18 6.95
C PRO A 1 -8.09 21.70 6.95
N ARG A 2 -8.44 20.95 5.90
CA ARG A 2 -8.10 19.53 5.75
C ARG A 2 -6.78 19.40 5.01
N GLN A 3 -5.87 18.53 5.46
CA GLN A 3 -4.56 18.32 4.83
C GLN A 3 -4.32 16.84 4.48
N PRO A 4 -3.43 16.50 3.55
CA PRO A 4 -3.07 15.11 3.32
C PRO A 4 -2.17 14.58 4.43
N ALA A 5 -2.35 13.32 4.82
CA ALA A 5 -1.37 12.62 5.63
C ALA A 5 -0.15 12.25 4.77
N LYS A 6 1.05 12.24 5.37
CA LYS A 6 2.20 11.57 4.77
C LYS A 6 1.85 10.09 4.58
N THR A 7 2.13 9.57 3.40
CA THR A 7 1.81 8.20 3.03
C THR A 7 3.04 7.51 2.46
N LEU A 8 3.35 6.34 3.02
CA LEU A 8 4.38 5.45 2.51
C LEU A 8 3.74 4.25 1.81
N TRP A 9 4.36 3.75 0.75
CA TRP A 9 3.85 2.57 0.05
C TRP A 9 4.96 1.64 -0.44
N TYR A 10 4.65 0.36 -0.53
CA TYR A 10 5.47 -0.65 -1.19
C TYR A 10 4.56 -1.79 -1.68
N ASP A 11 5.09 -2.68 -2.50
CA ASP A 11 4.35 -3.85 -2.95
C ASP A 11 5.06 -5.18 -2.70
N ARG A 12 4.27 -6.23 -2.87
CA ARG A 12 4.62 -7.65 -2.80
C ARG A 12 3.86 -8.41 -3.88
N PRO A 13 4.13 -9.71 -4.10
CA PRO A 13 3.44 -10.48 -5.14
C PRO A 13 1.90 -10.37 -5.06
N HIS A 14 1.32 -10.42 -3.87
CA HIS A 14 -0.14 -10.47 -3.69
C HIS A 14 -0.76 -9.17 -3.19
N TYR A 15 0.01 -8.31 -2.52
CA TYR A 15 -0.51 -7.13 -1.83
C TYR A 15 0.27 -5.88 -2.19
N VAL A 16 -0.42 -4.75 -2.09
CA VAL A 16 0.18 -3.43 -1.98
C VAL A 16 -0.11 -2.89 -0.60
N PHE A 17 0.88 -2.25 0.00
CA PHE A 17 0.80 -1.72 1.36
C PHE A 17 0.82 -0.20 1.28
N LEU A 18 -0.08 0.44 2.03
CA LEU A 18 -0.20 1.89 2.12
C LEU A 18 -0.27 2.28 3.60
N GLU A 19 0.73 2.99 4.10
CA GLU A 19 0.77 3.46 5.48
C GLU A 19 0.50 4.97 5.54
N PHE A 20 -0.59 5.37 6.19
CA PHE A 20 -0.91 6.75 6.54
C PHE A 20 -0.30 7.10 7.90
N CYS A 21 0.72 7.96 7.90
CA CYS A 21 1.49 8.32 9.09
C CYS A 21 0.73 9.41 9.88
N VAL A 22 -0.29 9.01 10.64
CA VAL A 22 -1.02 9.89 11.57
C VAL A 22 -1.01 9.25 12.95
N GLU A 23 -0.29 9.88 13.87
CA GLU A 23 -0.24 9.49 15.28
C GLU A 23 -1.54 9.86 16.01
N ASP A 24 -1.90 9.06 17.02
CA ASP A 24 -3.08 9.25 17.87
C ASP A 24 -4.37 9.50 17.07
N SER A 25 -4.49 8.80 15.94
CA SER A 25 -5.60 9.01 15.01
C SER A 25 -6.96 8.75 15.67
N ARG A 26 -8.00 9.47 15.25
CA ARG A 26 -9.38 9.31 15.69
C ARG A 26 -10.30 9.41 14.49
N ASP A 27 -11.51 8.88 14.61
CA ASP A 27 -12.52 8.90 13.54
C ASP A 27 -11.97 8.38 12.19
N VAL A 28 -11.16 7.31 12.25
CA VAL A 28 -10.53 6.73 11.06
C VAL A 28 -11.59 6.14 10.16
N GLN A 29 -11.56 6.54 8.89
CA GLN A 29 -12.38 5.98 7.83
C GLN A 29 -11.50 5.60 6.66
N VAL A 30 -11.62 4.35 6.21
CA VAL A 30 -10.94 3.82 5.03
C VAL A 30 -12.01 3.27 4.10
N SER A 31 -11.97 3.67 2.83
CA SER A 31 -12.77 3.09 1.76
C SER A 31 -11.83 2.56 0.69
N ILE A 32 -11.88 1.24 0.45
CA ILE A 32 -11.12 0.57 -0.61
C ILE A 32 -12.14 0.10 -1.65
N GLU A 33 -12.09 0.73 -2.82
CA GLU A 33 -12.86 0.36 -4.00
C GLU A 33 -11.95 -0.32 -5.01
N GLU A 34 -12.51 -0.85 -6.10
CA GLU A 34 -11.73 -1.62 -7.08
C GLU A 34 -10.55 -0.86 -7.68
N GLN A 35 -10.63 0.47 -7.80
CA GLN A 35 -9.56 1.30 -8.40
C GLN A 35 -9.29 2.57 -7.61
N ARG A 36 -9.77 2.66 -6.38
CA ARG A 36 -9.67 3.88 -5.58
C ARG A 36 -9.53 3.55 -4.11
N LEU A 37 -8.65 4.26 -3.43
CA LEU A 37 -8.54 4.24 -1.98
C LEU A 37 -8.75 5.64 -1.42
N VAL A 38 -9.63 5.76 -0.43
CA VAL A 38 -9.90 7.00 0.29
C VAL A 38 -9.61 6.77 1.77
N PHE A 39 -8.83 7.65 2.37
CA PHE A 39 -8.51 7.67 3.79
C PHE A 39 -8.90 9.02 4.39
N SER A 40 -9.48 9.01 5.59
CA SER A 40 -9.63 10.21 6.41
C SER A 40 -9.59 9.91 7.89
N CYS A 41 -9.13 10.88 8.69
CA CYS A 41 -9.14 10.81 10.15
C CYS A 41 -8.94 12.20 10.78
N ARG A 42 -8.86 12.24 12.11
CA ARG A 42 -8.32 13.36 12.90
C ARG A 42 -7.12 12.91 13.73
N ASN A 43 -6.21 13.80 14.11
CA ASN A 43 -5.21 13.53 15.15
C ASN A 43 -5.67 14.07 16.52
N ALA A 44 -4.82 13.94 17.55
CA ALA A 44 -5.09 14.44 18.90
C ALA A 44 -5.38 15.96 18.96
N ASP A 45 -4.74 16.76 18.10
CA ASP A 45 -4.93 18.22 18.01
C ASP A 45 -6.21 18.62 17.25
N GLY A 46 -6.99 17.63 16.76
CA GLY A 46 -8.19 17.86 15.97
C GLY A 46 -7.93 18.23 14.51
N VAL A 47 -6.70 18.14 14.03
CA VAL A 47 -6.34 18.37 12.63
C VAL A 47 -6.93 17.25 11.77
N GLN A 48 -7.63 17.64 10.69
CA GLN A 48 -8.28 16.71 9.78
C GLN A 48 -7.36 16.29 8.65
N PHE A 49 -7.27 14.98 8.43
CA PHE A 49 -6.49 14.38 7.37
C PHE A 49 -7.38 13.76 6.29
N TYR A 50 -6.97 13.87 5.03
CA TYR A 50 -7.64 13.22 3.90
C TYR A 50 -6.69 12.94 2.76
N ASN A 51 -6.76 11.71 2.26
CA ASN A 51 -6.01 11.26 1.10
C ASN A 51 -6.95 10.51 0.16
N GLU A 52 -6.77 10.70 -1.14
CA GLU A 52 -7.47 9.96 -2.18
C GLU A 52 -6.44 9.54 -3.23
N ILE A 53 -6.48 8.26 -3.60
CA ILE A 53 -5.56 7.63 -4.54
C ILE A 53 -6.40 6.86 -5.56
N GLU A 54 -6.36 7.29 -6.81
CA GLU A 54 -6.72 6.40 -7.92
C GLU A 54 -5.60 5.39 -8.13
N LEU A 55 -5.90 4.10 -7.96
CA LEU A 55 -4.91 3.03 -7.93
C LEU A 55 -4.42 2.67 -9.35
N TYR A 56 -3.15 2.30 -9.45
CA TYR A 56 -2.49 1.89 -10.70
C TYR A 56 -3.25 0.80 -11.45
N ALA A 57 -3.74 -0.21 -10.73
CA ALA A 57 -4.52 -1.30 -11.28
C ALA A 57 -5.65 -1.70 -10.32
N ARG A 58 -6.52 -2.62 -10.78
CA ARG A 58 -7.63 -3.12 -9.98
C ARG A 58 -7.16 -3.89 -8.76
N VAL A 59 -7.93 -3.79 -7.68
CA VAL A 59 -7.72 -4.49 -6.41
C VAL A 59 -8.99 -5.22 -5.99
N ASN A 60 -8.83 -6.26 -5.18
CA ASN A 60 -9.95 -6.95 -4.56
C ASN A 60 -10.28 -6.24 -3.23
N SER A 61 -11.30 -5.39 -3.24
CA SER A 61 -11.73 -4.63 -2.05
C SER A 61 -12.20 -5.52 -0.90
N LYS A 62 -12.77 -6.69 -1.19
CA LYS A 62 -13.31 -7.61 -0.17
C LYS A 62 -12.22 -8.35 0.61
N ASP A 63 -11.08 -8.58 -0.03
CA ASP A 63 -9.90 -9.20 0.59
C ASP A 63 -8.84 -8.17 1.00
N SER A 64 -9.20 -6.88 0.96
CA SER A 64 -8.37 -5.79 1.46
C SER A 64 -8.82 -5.39 2.86
N GLN A 65 -7.88 -4.96 3.69
CA GLN A 65 -8.17 -4.58 5.08
C GLN A 65 -7.19 -3.51 5.56
N GLU A 66 -7.53 -2.83 6.65
CA GLU A 66 -6.66 -1.90 7.35
C GLU A 66 -6.32 -2.38 8.76
N LYS A 67 -5.13 -2.00 9.23
CA LYS A 67 -4.71 -2.13 10.61
C LYS A 67 -4.37 -0.75 11.13
N ARG A 68 -4.96 -0.39 12.26
CA ARG A 68 -4.61 0.81 13.00
C ARG A 68 -3.64 0.49 14.13
N SER A 69 -2.68 1.39 14.33
CA SER A 69 -1.85 1.48 15.53
C SER A 69 -1.93 2.90 16.10
N ASP A 70 -1.21 3.16 17.19
CA ASP A 70 -1.09 4.51 17.75
C ASP A 70 -0.24 5.44 16.85
N ARG A 71 0.59 4.88 15.95
CA ARG A 71 1.51 5.64 15.11
C ARG A 71 1.02 5.86 13.67
N SER A 72 0.20 4.95 13.17
CA SER A 72 -0.18 4.93 11.76
C SER A 72 -1.38 4.03 11.48
N ILE A 73 -1.92 4.17 10.27
CA ILE A 73 -2.93 3.28 9.69
C ILE A 73 -2.34 2.62 8.45
N THR A 74 -2.22 1.30 8.44
CA THR A 74 -1.69 0.53 7.30
C THR A 74 -2.83 -0.18 6.58
N CYS A 75 -3.01 0.10 5.29
CA CYS A 75 -3.91 -0.63 4.40
C CYS A 75 -3.14 -1.76 3.69
N PHE A 76 -3.70 -2.96 3.72
CA PHE A 76 -3.26 -4.16 3.02
C PHE A 76 -4.21 -4.35 1.84
N VAL A 77 -3.78 -3.91 0.66
CA VAL A 77 -4.62 -3.88 -0.54
C VAL A 77 -4.34 -5.09 -1.41
N ARG A 78 -5.28 -6.03 -1.51
CA ARG A 78 -5.13 -7.26 -2.31
C ARG A 78 -5.15 -6.92 -3.79
N LYS A 79 -4.07 -7.23 -4.51
CA LYS A 79 -4.02 -7.04 -5.96
C LYS A 79 -5.06 -7.94 -6.63
N TRP A 80 -5.72 -7.43 -7.68
CA TRP A 80 -6.59 -8.27 -8.50
C TRP A 80 -5.78 -9.25 -9.36
N LYS A 81 -4.69 -8.74 -9.96
CA LYS A 81 -3.70 -9.56 -10.67
C LYS A 81 -2.46 -9.70 -9.79
N GLU A 82 -2.29 -10.89 -9.25
CA GLU A 82 -1.16 -11.25 -8.39
C GLU A 82 0.11 -11.48 -9.21
N LYS A 83 1.26 -11.43 -8.54
CA LYS A 83 2.59 -11.62 -9.14
C LYS A 83 2.87 -10.66 -10.30
N VAL A 84 2.36 -9.43 -10.19
CA VAL A 84 2.69 -8.30 -11.09
C VAL A 84 3.18 -7.12 -10.26
N ALA A 85 4.38 -6.62 -10.51
CA ALA A 85 4.88 -5.44 -9.82
C ALA A 85 4.11 -4.20 -10.23
N TRP A 86 3.94 -3.34 -9.25
CA TRP A 86 3.37 -2.02 -9.45
C TRP A 86 4.51 -1.02 -9.58
N PRO A 87 4.79 -0.47 -10.77
CA PRO A 87 5.86 0.52 -10.95
C PRO A 87 5.52 1.87 -10.29
N ARG A 88 4.26 2.06 -9.93
CA ARG A 88 3.72 3.21 -9.19
C ARG A 88 2.42 2.78 -8.50
N ILE A 89 2.01 3.54 -7.50
CA ILE A 89 0.75 3.32 -6.80
C ILE A 89 -0.46 4.00 -7.46
N THR A 90 -0.22 5.11 -8.15
CA THR A 90 -1.27 5.91 -8.80
C THR A 90 -1.55 5.46 -10.23
N LYS A 91 -2.80 5.59 -10.67
CA LYS A 91 -3.22 5.36 -12.08
C LYS A 91 -2.39 6.20 -13.04
N GLU A 92 -2.43 7.51 -12.87
CA GLU A 92 -1.62 8.46 -13.61
C GLU A 92 -0.21 8.55 -13.03
N ASN A 93 0.76 8.95 -13.85
CA ASN A 93 2.15 9.14 -13.39
C ASN A 93 2.32 10.49 -12.67
N ILE A 94 1.51 10.69 -11.63
CA ILE A 94 1.58 11.83 -10.72
C ILE A 94 2.35 11.43 -9.45
N LYS A 95 3.10 12.37 -8.89
CA LYS A 95 3.83 12.17 -7.64
C LYS A 95 3.39 13.23 -6.62
N PRO A 96 2.26 13.01 -5.90
CA PRO A 96 1.83 13.93 -4.86
C PRO A 96 2.91 14.10 -3.80
N ALA A 97 3.14 15.33 -3.32
CA ALA A 97 4.21 15.63 -2.36
C ALA A 97 4.09 14.85 -1.03
N TRP A 98 2.90 14.34 -0.70
CA TRP A 98 2.64 13.59 0.51
C TRP A 98 2.82 12.06 0.35
N LEU A 99 3.05 11.56 -0.86
CA LEU A 99 3.14 10.13 -1.16
C LEU A 99 4.58 9.75 -1.53
N SER A 100 5.13 8.73 -0.87
CA SER A 100 6.52 8.30 -1.07
C SER A 100 6.67 6.79 -0.97
N VAL A 101 7.73 6.25 -1.58
CA VAL A 101 8.06 4.82 -1.45
C VAL A 101 8.59 4.55 -0.05
N ASP A 102 8.15 3.43 0.53
CA ASP A 102 8.71 2.86 1.75
C ASP A 102 9.97 2.06 1.40
N PHE A 103 11.13 2.71 1.44
CA PHE A 103 12.40 2.04 1.10
C PHE A 103 12.86 1.02 2.13
N ASP A 104 12.38 1.10 3.38
CA ASP A 104 12.74 0.13 4.42
C ASP A 104 12.10 -1.23 4.11
N ASN A 105 10.84 -1.20 3.66
CA ASN A 105 10.08 -2.38 3.27
C ASN A 105 10.18 -2.74 1.78
N TRP A 106 10.72 -1.90 0.90
CA TRP A 106 10.81 -2.21 -0.54
C TRP A 106 11.69 -3.43 -0.82
N ARG A 107 11.26 -4.29 -1.74
CA ARG A 107 12.01 -5.47 -2.21
C ARG A 107 11.75 -5.65 -3.71
N ASP A 108 12.78 -5.99 -4.47
CA ASP A 108 12.66 -6.34 -5.89
C ASP A 108 12.31 -7.83 -6.03
N TRP A 109 11.03 -8.15 -5.85
CA TRP A 109 10.55 -9.52 -5.71
C TRP A 109 10.24 -10.20 -7.05
N GLU A 110 10.22 -9.47 -8.19
CA GLU A 110 9.90 -10.07 -9.50
C GLU A 110 10.98 -11.05 -9.98
N GLY A 111 12.25 -10.81 -9.61
CA GLY A 111 13.37 -11.69 -9.96
C GLY A 111 13.53 -12.92 -9.05
N ASP A 112 12.87 -12.93 -7.89
CA ASP A 112 13.08 -13.98 -6.88
C ASP A 112 12.46 -15.33 -7.31
N GLU A 113 11.39 -15.35 -8.11
CA GLU A 113 10.75 -16.61 -8.53
C GLU A 113 11.63 -17.45 -9.47
N GLU A 114 12.47 -16.81 -10.29
CA GLU A 114 13.40 -17.52 -11.18
C GLU A 114 14.57 -18.12 -10.38
N VAL A 115 15.05 -17.38 -9.37
CA VAL A 115 16.10 -17.84 -8.46
C VAL A 115 15.60 -19.00 -7.59
N GLU A 116 14.39 -18.89 -7.05
CA GLU A 116 13.78 -19.93 -6.21
C GLU A 116 13.50 -21.21 -7.01
N ARG A 117 13.03 -21.08 -8.27
CA ARG A 117 12.88 -22.22 -9.19
C ARG A 117 14.22 -22.90 -9.49
N ALA A 118 15.25 -22.12 -9.82
CA ALA A 118 16.57 -22.65 -10.12
C ALA A 118 17.20 -23.37 -8.91
N MET A 119 16.99 -22.85 -7.70
CA MET A 119 17.43 -23.53 -6.47
C MET A 119 16.70 -24.85 -6.26
N VAL A 120 15.36 -24.89 -6.42
CA VAL A 120 14.57 -26.13 -6.26
C VAL A 120 14.99 -27.20 -7.26
N GLU A 121 15.25 -26.83 -8.52
CA GLU A 121 15.78 -27.76 -9.54
C GLU A 121 17.15 -28.32 -9.14
N GLN A 122 18.07 -27.46 -8.68
CA GLN A 122 19.38 -27.89 -8.20
C GLN A 122 19.30 -28.87 -7.02
N TYR A 123 18.36 -28.67 -6.08
CA TYR A 123 18.16 -29.59 -4.95
C TYR A 123 17.46 -30.90 -5.34
N ALA A 124 16.64 -30.90 -6.40
CA ALA A 124 15.96 -32.08 -6.89
C ALA A 124 16.88 -33.02 -7.72
N GLU A 125 18.03 -32.51 -8.17
CA GLU A 125 19.06 -33.28 -8.89
C GLU A 125 20.12 -33.93 -7.98
N VAL A 126 19.99 -33.83 -6.65
CA VAL A 126 20.90 -34.43 -5.65
C VAL A 126 20.29 -35.63 -4.92
#